data_AF-A0A8T6CF60-F1
#
_entry.id   AF-A0A8T6CF60-F1
#
_cell.length_a   1.000
_cell.length_b   1.000
_cell.length_c   1.000
_cell.angle_alpha   90.00
_cell.angle_beta   90.00
_cell.angle_gamma   90.00
#
_symmetry.space_group_name_H-M   'P 1'
#
loop_
_entity.id
_entity.type
_entity.pdbx_description
1 polymer ?
#
loop_
_entity_poly.entity_id
_entity_poly.type
_entity_poly.pdbx_seq_one_letter_code
_entity_poly.pdbx_strand_id
1 'polypeptide(L)'
;HYNTSKRSVALDLDGEDGREAFRRLVAGADVLVEDRAPGWLAERGLDYEDLRGDNPDLIHCAITPFGRSGPRADDPATDLTILAGGGPVWSCGYDDHSIPPVRGGGNQGYQTGCHWALITVLTALLYRDGGGGGQFIDVSLHAASNVTTEAGSYQWLVAGETVQRQTGRHAGVTESGPTQVQAKDGVWMNTGLFPRRPHEFRTLIEWMQELGLYDEYEQSPLLEVGAGMDRMLDMARAAEDDEEAALLTAGREAMIFLVERMDAYDYFYGAQERGFQVGIIYAPEDVIEDPHFIARGFRREVEHPELGRSFVYPGAPYAFQGSPWAITRRPPLPGEHTAEVLAELDHA
;
A
#
# COMPACT_ATOMS: atom_id res chain seq x y z
N HIS A 1 -10.12 -13.90 1.91
CA HIS A 1 -8.82 -14.08 1.23
C HIS A 1 -7.61 -14.13 2.18
N TYR A 2 -7.50 -13.32 3.24
CA TYR A 2 -6.30 -13.30 4.13
C TYR A 2 -5.89 -14.61 4.84
N ASN A 3 -6.70 -15.67 4.74
CA ASN A 3 -6.45 -16.95 5.41
C ASN A 3 -6.35 -18.13 4.44
N THR A 4 -6.26 -17.88 3.14
CA THR A 4 -6.03 -18.94 2.15
C THR A 4 -4.76 -19.71 2.45
N SER A 5 -4.75 -21.00 2.12
CA SER A 5 -3.62 -21.92 2.31
C SER A 5 -3.20 -22.19 3.76
N LYS A 6 -3.88 -21.62 4.77
CA LYS A 6 -3.62 -21.91 6.19
C LYS A 6 -4.35 -23.18 6.63
N ARG A 7 -3.80 -23.85 7.65
CA ARG A 7 -4.51 -24.85 8.46
C ARG A 7 -5.05 -24.17 9.72
N SER A 8 -6.22 -24.58 10.19
CA SER A 8 -6.85 -24.04 11.42
C SER A 8 -6.91 -25.11 12.50
N VAL A 9 -6.35 -24.79 13.66
CA VAL A 9 -6.38 -25.61 14.88
C VAL A 9 -7.09 -24.81 15.96
N ALA A 10 -8.01 -25.44 16.68
CA ALA A 10 -8.72 -24.83 17.80
C ALA A 10 -8.17 -25.38 19.12
N LEU A 11 -7.63 -24.49 19.97
CA LEU A 11 -7.09 -24.82 21.29
C LEU A 11 -7.69 -23.86 22.33
N ASP A 12 -8.01 -24.39 23.50
CA ASP A 12 -8.38 -23.58 24.67
C ASP A 12 -7.13 -23.30 25.52
N LEU A 13 -6.60 -22.08 25.41
CA LEU A 13 -5.37 -21.67 26.10
C LEU A 13 -5.60 -21.27 27.57
N ASP A 14 -6.84 -21.29 28.07
CA ASP A 14 -7.11 -21.16 29.51
C ASP A 14 -7.01 -22.53 30.21
N GLY A 15 -7.22 -23.62 29.46
CA GLY A 15 -6.99 -24.99 29.91
C GLY A 15 -5.50 -25.39 29.96
N GLU A 16 -5.15 -26.36 30.80
CA GLU A 16 -3.79 -26.92 30.83
C GLU A 16 -3.46 -27.70 29.55
N ASP A 17 -4.37 -28.56 29.10
CA ASP A 17 -4.20 -29.37 27.89
C ASP A 17 -3.98 -28.54 26.63
N GLY A 18 -4.72 -27.43 26.47
CA GLY A 18 -4.57 -26.56 25.31
C GLY A 18 -3.27 -25.75 25.35
N ARG A 19 -2.81 -25.33 26.54
CA ARG A 19 -1.48 -24.70 26.70
C ARG A 19 -0.37 -25.68 26.37
N GLU A 20 -0.47 -26.93 26.81
CA GLU A 20 0.51 -27.96 26.50
C GLU A 20 0.54 -28.28 25.00
N ALA A 21 -0.62 -28.45 24.37
CA ALA A 21 -0.71 -28.63 22.92
C ALA A 21 -0.10 -27.44 22.15
N PHE A 22 -0.30 -26.21 22.62
CA PHE A 22 0.32 -25.02 22.03
C PHE A 22 1.85 -25.03 22.17
N ARG A 23 2.40 -25.37 23.35
CA ARG A 23 3.85 -25.49 23.53
C ARG A 23 4.46 -26.51 22.57
N ARG A 24 3.81 -27.67 22.42
CA ARG A 24 4.24 -28.71 21.47
C ARG A 24 4.23 -28.23 20.02
N LEU A 25 3.23 -27.44 19.61
CA LEU A 25 3.21 -26.82 18.29
C LEU A 25 4.40 -25.87 18.09
N VAL A 26 4.64 -25.00 19.07
CA VAL A 26 5.71 -23.99 18.98
C VAL A 26 7.10 -24.63 19.06
N ALA A 27 7.26 -25.74 19.78
CA ALA A 27 8.52 -26.48 19.85
C ALA A 27 9.02 -26.93 18.48
N GLY A 28 8.11 -27.23 17.54
CA GLY A 28 8.44 -27.58 16.15
C GLY A 28 8.32 -26.44 15.14
N ALA A 29 8.03 -25.21 15.58
CA ALA A 29 7.79 -24.08 14.69
C ALA A 29 9.05 -23.22 14.48
N ASP A 30 9.23 -22.69 13.28
CA ASP A 30 10.24 -21.66 13.01
C ASP A 30 9.82 -20.28 13.51
N VAL A 31 8.55 -19.95 13.30
CA VAL A 31 8.01 -18.61 13.53
C VAL A 31 6.66 -18.70 14.24
N LEU A 32 6.52 -17.96 15.33
CA LEU A 32 5.24 -17.66 15.97
C LEU A 32 4.88 -16.21 15.66
N VAL A 33 3.71 -15.96 15.08
CA VAL A 33 3.17 -14.61 14.84
C VAL A 33 1.87 -14.45 15.62
N GLU A 34 1.77 -13.39 16.41
CA GLU A 34 0.61 -13.12 17.26
C GLU A 34 0.27 -11.62 17.34
N ASP A 35 -0.98 -11.30 17.67
CA ASP A 35 -1.52 -9.94 17.75
C ASP A 35 -2.32 -9.69 19.04
N ARG A 36 -2.04 -10.47 20.10
CA ARG A 36 -2.73 -10.39 21.38
C ARG A 36 -2.32 -9.14 22.15
N ALA A 37 -3.15 -8.77 23.13
CA ALA A 37 -2.82 -7.68 24.04
C ALA A 37 -1.50 -7.98 24.78
N PRO A 38 -0.66 -6.96 25.06
CA PRO A 38 0.56 -7.14 25.85
C PRO A 38 0.28 -7.92 27.14
N GLY A 39 1.09 -8.95 27.40
CA GLY A 39 0.97 -9.79 28.60
C GLY A 39 -0.04 -10.94 28.50
N TRP A 40 -0.92 -10.99 27.50
CA TRP A 40 -1.95 -12.04 27.39
C TRP A 40 -1.37 -13.46 27.32
N LEU A 41 -0.27 -13.66 26.58
CA LEU A 41 0.46 -14.93 26.52
C LEU A 41 1.30 -15.18 27.79
N ALA A 42 1.88 -14.13 28.38
CA ALA A 42 2.67 -14.22 29.61
C ALA A 42 1.82 -14.71 30.81
N GLU A 43 0.58 -14.22 30.93
CA GLU A 43 -0.39 -14.70 31.92
C GLU A 43 -0.69 -16.20 31.80
N ARG A 44 -0.44 -16.79 30.64
CA ARG A 44 -0.65 -18.21 30.34
C ARG A 44 0.64 -19.03 30.35
N GLY A 45 1.79 -18.39 30.56
CA GLY A 45 3.12 -19.02 30.49
C GLY A 45 3.46 -19.51 29.08
N LEU A 46 3.07 -18.73 28.06
CA LEU A 46 3.24 -19.02 26.63
C LEU A 46 3.92 -17.83 25.90
N ASP A 47 4.63 -16.96 26.63
CA ASP A 47 5.36 -15.86 26.00
C ASP A 47 6.74 -16.31 25.51
N TYR A 48 7.46 -15.43 24.82
CA TYR A 48 8.78 -15.76 24.26
C TYR A 48 9.74 -16.35 25.30
N GLU A 49 9.84 -15.76 26.49
CA GLU A 49 10.74 -16.24 27.54
C GLU A 49 10.34 -17.61 28.09
N ASP A 50 9.05 -17.96 28.02
CA ASP A 50 8.55 -19.28 28.41
C ASP A 50 8.86 -20.35 27.34
N LEU A 51 8.85 -19.95 26.07
CA LEU A 51 8.93 -20.86 24.91
C LEU A 51 10.37 -21.08 24.39
N ARG A 52 11.26 -20.11 24.57
CA ARG A 52 12.65 -20.17 24.07
C ARG A 52 13.50 -21.29 24.68
N GLY A 53 13.09 -21.81 25.83
CA GLY A 53 13.78 -22.92 26.49
C GLY A 53 13.62 -24.23 25.70
N ASP A 54 12.41 -24.47 25.19
CA ASP A 54 12.06 -25.65 24.39
C ASP A 54 12.41 -25.44 22.91
N ASN A 55 12.44 -24.19 22.43
CA ASN A 55 12.82 -23.83 21.08
C ASN A 55 13.74 -22.58 21.03
N PRO A 56 15.07 -22.75 21.13
CA PRO A 56 16.03 -21.63 21.15
C PRO A 56 16.16 -20.90 19.80
N ASP A 57 15.68 -21.51 18.71
CA ASP A 57 15.73 -20.98 17.35
C ASP A 57 14.40 -20.31 16.93
N LEU A 58 13.45 -20.19 17.87
CA LEU A 58 12.14 -19.58 17.64
C LEU A 58 12.28 -18.10 17.32
N ILE A 59 11.62 -17.68 16.24
CA ILE A 59 11.34 -16.27 15.96
C ILE A 59 9.90 -15.99 16.41
N HIS A 60 9.73 -15.21 17.47
CA HIS A 60 8.41 -14.84 17.97
C HIS A 60 8.12 -13.37 17.65
N CYS A 61 7.16 -13.11 16.77
CA CYS A 61 6.76 -11.79 16.32
C CYS A 61 5.39 -11.39 16.91
N ALA A 62 5.42 -10.44 17.83
CA ALA A 62 4.23 -9.77 18.35
C ALA A 62 3.90 -8.54 17.50
N ILE A 63 2.64 -8.38 17.11
CA ILE A 63 2.16 -7.21 16.37
C ILE A 63 1.10 -6.51 17.22
N THR A 64 1.46 -5.38 17.82
CA THR A 64 0.58 -4.65 18.74
C THR A 64 0.38 -3.20 18.30
N PRO A 65 -0.71 -2.54 18.69
CA PRO A 65 -1.01 -1.18 18.25
C PRO A 65 0.13 -0.17 18.50
N PHE A 66 0.73 -0.19 19.69
CA PHE A 66 1.74 0.78 20.10
C PHE A 66 3.09 0.15 20.47
N GLY A 67 3.26 -1.16 20.27
CA GLY A 67 4.36 -1.93 20.86
C GLY A 67 3.97 -2.44 22.25
N ARG A 68 4.68 -3.45 22.73
CA ARG A 68 4.46 -4.04 24.06
C ARG A 68 5.08 -3.23 25.20
N SER A 69 5.85 -2.20 24.85
CA SER A 69 6.51 -1.32 25.80
C SER A 69 6.14 0.14 25.57
N GLY A 70 6.32 0.96 26.61
CA GLY A 70 6.08 2.40 26.54
C GLY A 70 4.71 2.82 27.06
N PRO A 71 4.49 4.15 27.19
CA PRO A 71 3.36 4.71 27.92
C PRO A 71 1.99 4.50 27.25
N ARG A 72 1.98 4.04 26.00
CA ARG A 72 0.77 3.83 25.19
C ARG A 72 0.49 2.35 24.90
N ALA A 73 1.25 1.43 25.48
CA ALA A 73 1.13 -0.01 25.20
C ALA A 73 -0.30 -0.54 25.42
N ASP A 74 -1.00 0.01 26.40
CA ASP A 74 -2.37 -0.37 26.78
C ASP A 74 -3.45 0.55 26.21
N ASP A 75 -3.10 1.53 25.37
CA ASP A 75 -4.08 2.44 24.77
C ASP A 75 -5.02 1.67 23.83
N PRO A 76 -6.35 1.92 23.87
CA PRO A 76 -7.26 1.34 22.90
C PRO A 76 -6.96 1.87 21.50
N ALA A 77 -7.02 0.98 20.51
CA ALA A 77 -6.68 1.32 19.14
C ALA A 77 -7.64 0.73 18.12
N THR A 78 -7.79 1.47 17.03
CA THR A 78 -8.37 1.05 15.76
C THR A 78 -7.38 1.40 14.66
N ASP A 79 -7.58 0.85 13.46
CA ASP A 79 -6.81 1.24 12.28
C ASP A 79 -6.80 2.77 12.08
N LEU A 80 -7.94 3.43 12.30
CA LEU A 80 -8.06 4.88 12.19
C LEU A 80 -7.19 5.61 13.23
N THR A 81 -7.24 5.22 14.50
CA THR A 81 -6.46 5.90 15.55
C THR A 81 -4.95 5.68 15.36
N ILE A 82 -4.56 4.52 14.82
CA ILE A 82 -3.17 4.22 14.46
C ILE A 82 -2.70 5.11 13.32
N LEU A 83 -3.45 5.18 12.22
CA LEU A 83 -3.09 6.03 11.07
C LEU A 83 -3.13 7.52 11.45
N ALA A 84 -4.12 7.95 12.22
CA ALA A 84 -4.23 9.34 12.65
C ALA A 84 -3.08 9.73 13.59
N GLY A 85 -2.78 8.86 14.56
CA GLY A 85 -1.66 9.08 15.47
C GLY A 85 -0.29 8.97 14.79
N GLY A 86 -0.16 8.15 13.74
CA GLY A 86 1.08 7.98 12.98
C GLY A 86 1.38 9.16 12.05
N GLY A 87 0.37 9.93 11.64
CA GLY A 87 0.51 11.09 10.76
C GLY A 87 -0.08 10.96 9.35
N PRO A 88 -0.18 9.77 8.69
CA PRO A 88 -0.68 9.68 7.32
C PRO A 88 -2.04 10.36 7.08
N VAL A 89 -2.97 10.29 8.03
CA VAL A 89 -4.30 10.91 7.89
C VAL A 89 -4.23 12.42 7.68
N TRP A 90 -3.24 13.12 8.26
CA TRP A 90 -3.07 14.56 8.06
C TRP A 90 -2.80 14.93 6.60
N SER A 91 -2.13 14.03 5.87
CA SER A 91 -1.72 14.22 4.48
C SER A 91 -2.78 13.80 3.47
N CYS A 92 -3.92 13.25 3.92
CA CYS A 92 -4.91 12.63 3.05
C CYS A 92 -6.27 13.33 3.12
N GLY A 93 -6.89 13.54 1.96
CA GLY A 93 -8.28 14.00 1.84
C GLY A 93 -8.46 15.10 0.81
N TYR A 94 -9.52 15.86 1.02
CA TYR A 94 -9.97 16.88 0.09
C TYR A 94 -9.31 18.24 0.32
N ASP A 95 -9.33 19.08 -0.71
CA ASP A 95 -8.88 20.49 -0.69
C ASP A 95 -9.77 21.35 0.22
N ASP A 96 -10.99 20.90 0.50
CA ASP A 96 -11.82 21.55 1.50
C ASP A 96 -11.21 21.31 2.89
N HIS A 97 -10.46 22.30 3.37
CA HIS A 97 -9.84 22.28 4.69
C HIS A 97 -10.83 22.48 5.86
N SER A 98 -12.11 22.78 5.58
CA SER A 98 -13.16 22.91 6.60
C SER A 98 -13.66 21.56 7.12
N ILE A 99 -13.48 20.49 6.34
CA ILE A 99 -13.82 19.12 6.76
C ILE A 99 -12.61 18.41 7.40
N PRO A 100 -12.83 17.38 8.24
CA PRO A 100 -11.73 16.60 8.79
C PRO A 100 -10.91 15.88 7.69
N PRO A 101 -9.61 15.64 7.91
CA PRO A 101 -8.83 14.75 7.05
C PRO A 101 -9.42 13.33 7.02
N VAL A 102 -9.11 12.58 5.99
CA VAL A 102 -9.67 11.23 5.79
C VAL A 102 -8.55 10.19 5.75
N ARG A 103 -8.83 8.98 6.24
CA ARG A 103 -7.91 7.84 6.07
C ARG A 103 -8.12 7.17 4.71
N GLY A 104 -7.10 6.47 4.23
CA GLY A 104 -7.26 5.51 3.14
C GLY A 104 -8.15 4.33 3.54
N GLY A 105 -8.87 3.76 2.58
CA GLY A 105 -9.65 2.54 2.77
C GLY A 105 -8.77 1.29 2.91
N GLY A 106 -9.34 0.17 3.39
CA GLY A 106 -8.64 -1.13 3.40
C GLY A 106 -7.79 -1.43 4.64
N ASN A 107 -7.97 -0.68 5.73
CA ASN A 107 -7.24 -0.84 7.00
C ASN A 107 -5.72 -0.73 6.83
N GLN A 108 -5.26 0.37 6.22
CA GLN A 108 -3.87 0.57 5.82
C GLN A 108 -2.90 0.57 7.01
N GLY A 109 -3.30 1.00 8.20
CA GLY A 109 -2.43 0.97 9.38
C GLY A 109 -2.08 -0.46 9.77
N TYR A 110 -3.07 -1.36 9.71
CA TYR A 110 -2.84 -2.79 9.93
C TYR A 110 -1.96 -3.39 8.82
N GLN A 111 -2.25 -3.10 7.55
CA GLN A 111 -1.46 -3.61 6.43
C GLN A 111 -0.01 -3.14 6.47
N THR A 112 0.23 -1.86 6.78
CA THR A 112 1.58 -1.30 6.96
C THR A 112 2.33 -2.05 8.05
N GLY A 113 1.70 -2.26 9.22
CA GLY A 113 2.30 -3.06 10.29
C GLY A 113 2.63 -4.49 9.88
N CYS A 114 1.74 -5.17 9.15
CA CYS A 114 2.00 -6.51 8.61
C CYS A 114 3.20 -6.55 7.65
N HIS A 115 3.40 -5.51 6.83
CA HIS A 115 4.58 -5.42 5.96
C HIS A 115 5.88 -5.31 6.78
N TRP A 116 5.89 -4.47 7.80
CA TRP A 116 7.06 -4.35 8.70
C TRP A 116 7.32 -5.65 9.47
N ALA A 117 6.27 -6.33 9.94
CA ALA A 117 6.39 -7.64 10.58
C ALA A 117 7.00 -8.68 9.63
N LEU A 118 6.50 -8.76 8.39
CA LEU A 118 7.04 -9.67 7.37
C LEU A 118 8.52 -9.39 7.10
N ILE A 119 8.91 -8.14 6.85
CA ILE A 119 10.29 -7.74 6.58
C ILE A 119 11.19 -8.12 7.75
N THR A 120 10.73 -7.91 8.98
CA THR A 120 11.52 -8.16 10.19
C THR A 120 11.65 -9.67 10.45
N VAL A 121 10.58 -10.45 10.28
CA VAL A 121 10.62 -11.91 10.37
C VAL A 121 11.57 -12.52 9.33
N LEU A 122 11.51 -12.05 8.07
CA LEU A 122 12.43 -12.51 7.03
C LEU A 122 13.89 -12.16 7.36
N THR A 123 14.13 -10.97 7.91
CA THR A 123 15.47 -10.56 8.36
C THR A 123 15.95 -11.43 9.52
N ALA A 124 15.08 -11.75 10.48
CA ALA A 124 15.40 -12.62 11.60
C ALA A 124 15.69 -14.06 11.15
N LEU A 125 14.97 -14.58 10.15
CA LEU A 125 15.25 -15.89 9.54
C LEU A 125 16.64 -15.90 8.89
N LEU A 126 16.99 -14.87 8.12
CA LEU A 126 18.33 -14.74 7.53
C LEU A 126 19.43 -14.64 8.58
N TYR A 127 19.18 -13.90 9.67
CA TYR A 127 20.11 -13.78 10.79
C TYR A 127 20.32 -15.13 11.49
N ARG A 128 19.24 -15.86 11.75
CA ARG A 128 19.25 -17.21 12.34
C ARG A 128 20.03 -18.20 11.46
N ASP A 129 19.76 -18.21 10.16
CA ASP A 129 20.47 -19.06 9.19
C ASP A 129 21.98 -18.73 9.09
N GLY A 130 22.35 -17.50 9.42
CA GLY A 130 23.74 -17.05 9.58
C GLY A 130 24.40 -17.41 10.92
N GLY A 131 23.69 -18.10 11.82
CA GLY A 131 24.17 -18.53 13.14
C GLY A 131 23.74 -17.63 14.30
N GLY A 132 22.81 -16.70 14.07
CA GLY A 132 22.36 -15.72 15.06
C GLY A 132 21.34 -16.20 16.10
N GLY A 133 20.76 -17.39 15.90
CA GLY A 133 19.72 -17.97 16.77
C GLY A 133 18.33 -17.31 16.66
N GLY A 134 17.39 -17.76 17.49
CA GLY A 134 16.05 -17.21 17.62
C GLY A 134 16.01 -15.83 18.30
N GLN A 135 14.89 -15.12 18.16
CA GLN A 135 14.70 -13.80 18.75
C GLN A 135 13.22 -13.41 18.88
N PHE A 136 12.95 -12.49 19.82
CA PHE A 136 11.66 -11.83 19.94
C PHE A 136 11.61 -10.53 19.12
N ILE A 137 10.50 -10.32 18.42
CA ILE A 137 10.24 -9.14 17.60
C ILE A 137 8.96 -8.46 18.11
N ASP A 138 9.07 -7.19 18.52
CA ASP A 138 7.94 -6.35 18.93
C ASP A 138 7.64 -5.30 17.84
N VAL A 139 6.55 -5.51 17.09
CA VAL A 139 6.11 -4.60 16.02
C VAL A 139 5.03 -3.67 16.54
N SER A 140 5.32 -2.37 16.49
CA SER A 140 4.35 -1.30 16.78
C SER A 140 3.69 -0.82 15.49
N LEU A 141 2.36 -0.99 15.38
CA LEU A 141 1.58 -0.50 14.24
C LEU A 141 1.66 1.03 14.10
N HIS A 142 1.72 1.75 15.23
CA HIS A 142 1.87 3.20 15.27
C HIS A 142 3.22 3.66 14.73
N ALA A 143 4.32 3.03 15.18
CA ALA A 143 5.67 3.34 14.67
C ALA A 143 5.79 3.00 13.18
N ALA A 144 5.25 1.85 12.76
CA ALA A 144 5.17 1.42 11.37
C ALA A 144 4.41 2.42 10.48
N SER A 145 3.35 3.03 11.00
CA SER A 145 2.57 4.05 10.28
C SER A 145 3.29 5.42 10.23
N ASN A 146 4.11 5.74 11.23
CA ASN A 146 4.78 7.03 11.29
C ASN A 146 5.83 7.21 10.18
N VAL A 147 6.54 6.13 9.84
CA VAL A 147 7.58 6.12 8.81
C VAL A 147 7.02 6.20 7.38
N THR A 148 5.69 6.23 7.20
CA THR A 148 5.03 6.36 5.89
C THR A 148 4.54 7.78 5.59
N THR A 149 5.02 8.79 6.32
CA THR A 149 4.65 10.20 6.09
C THR A 149 5.59 10.95 5.14
N GLU A 150 6.58 10.24 4.57
CA GLU A 150 7.50 10.71 3.52
C GLU A 150 8.00 12.15 3.74
N ALA A 151 7.75 13.05 2.77
CA ALA A 151 8.16 14.44 2.82
C ALA A 151 7.59 15.22 4.01
N GLY A 152 6.45 14.80 4.56
CA GLY A 152 5.82 15.44 5.73
C GLY A 152 6.72 15.42 6.96
N SER A 153 7.37 14.28 7.24
CA SER A 153 8.31 14.17 8.35
C SER A 153 9.53 15.09 8.16
N TYR A 154 10.10 15.10 6.96
CA TYR A 154 11.27 15.91 6.66
C TYR A 154 10.96 17.41 6.72
N GLN A 155 9.83 17.85 6.15
CA GLN A 155 9.42 19.25 6.17
C GLN A 155 9.21 19.76 7.59
N TRP A 156 8.57 18.96 8.44
CA TRP A 156 8.37 19.34 9.83
C TRP A 156 9.69 19.40 10.61
N LEU A 157 10.53 18.35 10.52
CA LEU A 157 11.76 18.24 11.31
C LEU A 157 12.86 19.21 10.89
N VAL A 158 12.96 19.53 9.60
CA VAL A 158 14.06 20.34 9.03
C VAL A 158 13.63 21.77 8.75
N ALA A 159 12.51 21.96 8.03
CA ALA A 159 12.05 23.29 7.63
C ALA A 159 11.15 23.96 8.68
N GLY A 160 10.58 23.19 9.62
CA GLY A 160 9.60 23.69 10.59
C GLY A 160 8.24 23.99 9.95
N GLU A 161 7.98 23.42 8.76
CA GLU A 161 6.76 23.63 8.00
C GLU A 161 5.85 22.40 8.04
N THR A 162 4.55 22.61 7.93
CA THR A 162 3.55 21.54 7.93
C THR A 162 2.97 21.38 6.53
N VAL A 163 3.02 20.16 6.00
CA VAL A 163 2.35 19.83 4.74
C VAL A 163 0.84 19.85 4.91
N GLN A 164 0.14 20.10 3.82
CA GLN A 164 -1.31 20.14 3.73
C GLN A 164 -1.77 19.03 2.79
N ARG A 165 -2.88 18.35 3.14
CA ARG A 165 -3.54 17.41 2.23
C ARG A 165 -4.06 18.13 0.98
N GLN A 166 -4.06 17.44 -0.15
CA GLN A 166 -4.57 17.94 -1.42
C GLN A 166 -5.20 16.76 -2.19
N THR A 167 -6.38 16.96 -2.76
CA THR A 167 -7.17 15.92 -3.45
C THR A 167 -6.40 15.41 -4.66
N GLY A 168 -6.10 14.10 -4.68
CA GLY A 168 -5.43 13.44 -5.81
C GLY A 168 -3.98 13.85 -6.05
N ARG A 169 -3.37 14.57 -5.10
CA ARG A 169 -2.01 15.10 -5.18
C ARG A 169 -1.19 14.68 -3.97
N HIS A 170 0.13 14.78 -4.10
CA HIS A 170 1.02 14.60 -2.96
C HIS A 170 0.81 15.75 -1.97
N ALA A 171 0.83 15.47 -0.66
CA ALA A 171 0.77 16.52 0.35
C ALA A 171 1.97 17.46 0.26
N GLY A 172 1.74 18.75 0.44
CA GLY A 172 2.76 19.79 0.24
C GLY A 172 2.50 21.02 1.10
N VAL A 173 3.55 21.79 1.37
CA VAL A 173 3.43 23.05 2.13
C VAL A 173 2.72 24.12 1.30
N THR A 174 2.99 24.15 0.00
CA THR A 174 2.29 24.99 -0.98
C THR A 174 1.34 24.11 -1.79
N GLU A 175 0.13 24.60 -2.03
CA GLU A 175 -0.84 23.92 -2.86
C GLU A 175 -0.39 23.89 -4.33
N SER A 176 -0.57 22.74 -4.95
CA SER A 176 -0.31 22.52 -6.38
C SER A 176 -1.62 22.47 -7.16
N GLY A 177 -1.59 22.76 -8.45
CA GLY A 177 -2.78 22.71 -9.30
C GLY A 177 -3.38 21.30 -9.41
N PRO A 178 -4.71 21.15 -9.53
CA PRO A 178 -5.39 19.85 -9.57
C PRO A 178 -4.89 18.96 -10.71
N THR A 179 -4.98 17.65 -10.50
CA THR A 179 -4.48 16.61 -11.43
C THR A 179 -5.53 15.57 -11.80
N GLN A 180 -6.69 15.58 -11.15
CA GLN A 180 -7.77 14.63 -11.43
C GLN A 180 -8.81 15.24 -12.36
N VAL A 181 -9.11 14.55 -13.44
CA VAL A 181 -10.08 14.96 -14.48
C VAL A 181 -10.85 13.74 -14.95
N GLN A 182 -12.11 13.95 -15.33
CA GLN A 182 -12.94 12.89 -15.89
C GLN A 182 -12.74 12.84 -17.41
N ALA A 183 -12.44 11.66 -17.93
CA ALA A 183 -12.37 11.39 -19.35
C ALA A 183 -13.76 11.44 -20.00
N LYS A 184 -13.81 11.46 -21.34
CA LYS A 184 -15.06 11.53 -22.11
C LYS A 184 -16.06 10.41 -21.78
N ASP A 185 -15.55 9.23 -21.46
CA ASP A 185 -16.31 8.03 -21.10
C ASP A 185 -16.78 8.02 -19.62
N GLY A 186 -16.44 9.04 -18.86
CA GLY A 186 -16.81 9.18 -17.45
C GLY A 186 -15.82 8.56 -16.47
N VAL A 187 -14.71 7.98 -16.93
CA VAL A 187 -13.68 7.40 -16.06
C VAL A 187 -12.74 8.49 -15.54
N TRP A 188 -12.39 8.45 -14.25
CA TRP A 188 -11.47 9.41 -13.66
C TRP A 188 -10.02 9.07 -14.00
N MET A 189 -9.25 10.11 -14.30
CA MET A 189 -7.84 10.03 -14.67
C MET A 189 -7.02 10.95 -13.77
N ASN A 190 -5.79 10.54 -13.48
CA ASN A 190 -4.74 11.42 -13.00
C ASN A 190 -3.86 11.82 -14.20
N THR A 191 -3.83 13.12 -14.52
CA THR A 191 -3.03 13.67 -15.62
C THR A 191 -1.53 13.67 -15.33
N GLY A 192 -1.13 13.41 -14.08
CA GLY A 192 0.26 13.34 -13.64
C GLY A 192 1.06 14.61 -13.92
N LEU A 193 2.27 14.46 -14.46
CA LEU A 193 3.16 15.58 -14.77
C LEU A 193 2.91 16.11 -16.19
N PHE A 194 2.80 17.42 -16.27
CA PHE A 194 2.69 18.22 -17.50
C PHE A 194 4.07 18.38 -18.16
N PRO A 195 4.13 18.72 -19.47
CA PRO A 195 5.40 18.93 -20.16
C PRO A 195 6.22 20.03 -19.46
N ARG A 196 7.51 19.75 -19.25
CA ARG A 196 8.50 20.69 -18.70
C ARG A 196 9.71 20.86 -19.59
N ARG A 197 9.95 19.92 -20.51
CA ARG A 197 11.07 19.99 -21.45
C ARG A 197 10.57 20.40 -22.84
N PRO A 198 11.39 21.11 -23.64
CA PRO A 198 10.98 21.56 -24.97
C PRO A 198 10.49 20.43 -25.89
N HIS A 199 11.09 19.24 -25.78
CA HIS A 199 10.64 18.10 -26.57
C HIS A 199 9.28 17.55 -26.11
N GLU A 200 8.95 17.64 -24.83
CA GLU A 200 7.65 17.20 -24.30
C GLU A 200 6.53 18.12 -24.81
N PHE A 201 6.78 19.44 -24.90
CA PHE A 201 5.85 20.37 -25.55
C PHE A 201 5.65 20.04 -27.03
N ARG A 202 6.72 19.77 -27.79
CA ARG A 202 6.61 19.35 -29.20
C ARG A 202 5.79 18.08 -29.35
N THR A 203 6.07 17.05 -28.54
CA THR A 203 5.32 15.80 -28.55
C THR A 203 3.82 16.03 -28.26
N LEU A 204 3.49 16.94 -27.33
CA LEU A 204 2.10 17.29 -27.03
C LEU A 204 1.43 17.99 -28.21
N ILE A 205 2.11 18.97 -28.83
CA ILE A 205 1.63 19.68 -30.02
C ILE A 205 1.35 18.69 -31.17
N GLU A 206 2.30 17.84 -31.49
CA GLU A 206 2.17 16.81 -32.54
C GLU A 206 0.98 15.90 -32.25
N TRP A 207 0.82 15.46 -31.00
CA TRP A 207 -0.32 14.63 -30.61
C TRP A 207 -1.66 15.35 -30.78
N MET A 208 -1.74 16.62 -30.38
CA MET A 208 -2.94 17.43 -30.56
C MET A 208 -3.26 17.64 -32.05
N GLN A 209 -2.25 17.77 -32.91
CA GLN A 209 -2.43 17.86 -34.36
C GLN A 209 -2.91 16.55 -34.97
N GLU A 210 -2.36 15.41 -34.55
CA GLU A 210 -2.80 14.07 -34.97
C GLU A 210 -4.27 13.82 -34.63
N LEU A 211 -4.72 14.32 -33.48
CA LEU A 211 -6.10 14.23 -33.03
C LEU A 211 -7.02 15.29 -33.67
N GLY A 212 -6.47 16.26 -34.40
CA GLY A 212 -7.22 17.38 -34.97
C GLY A 212 -7.73 18.38 -33.92
N LEU A 213 -7.14 18.39 -32.72
CA LEU A 213 -7.57 19.18 -31.57
C LEU A 213 -6.68 20.40 -31.29
N TYR A 214 -5.57 20.57 -32.02
CA TYR A 214 -4.62 21.67 -31.81
C TYR A 214 -5.28 23.05 -31.96
N ASP A 215 -6.05 23.26 -33.03
CA ASP A 215 -6.70 24.55 -33.30
C ASP A 215 -7.88 24.83 -32.36
N GLU A 216 -8.38 23.80 -31.65
CA GLU A 216 -9.45 23.93 -30.65
C GLU A 216 -8.93 24.37 -29.28
N TYR A 217 -7.63 24.24 -29.02
CA TYR A 217 -7.02 24.63 -27.75
C TYR A 217 -6.52 26.07 -27.80
N GLU A 218 -7.17 26.96 -27.05
CA GLU A 218 -6.92 28.41 -27.10
C GLU A 218 -5.47 28.80 -26.75
N GLN A 219 -4.78 28.01 -25.91
CA GLN A 219 -3.41 28.29 -25.48
C GLN A 219 -2.35 27.53 -26.29
N SER A 220 -2.69 26.96 -27.45
CA SER A 220 -1.71 26.35 -28.37
C SER A 220 -0.48 27.22 -28.64
N PRO A 221 -0.58 28.57 -28.79
CA PRO A 221 0.59 29.43 -28.91
C PRO A 221 1.57 29.37 -27.74
N LEU A 222 1.10 29.15 -26.50
CA LEU A 222 2.00 29.00 -25.33
C LEU A 222 2.74 27.67 -25.36
N LEU A 223 2.13 26.61 -25.93
CA LEU A 223 2.84 25.35 -26.13
C LEU A 223 4.00 25.52 -27.11
N GLU A 224 3.83 26.31 -28.17
CA GLU A 224 4.91 26.62 -29.13
C GLU A 224 6.06 27.37 -28.48
N VAL A 225 5.75 28.31 -27.57
CA VAL A 225 6.78 29.00 -26.78
C VAL A 225 7.54 28.01 -25.91
N GLY A 226 6.84 27.11 -25.20
CA GLY A 226 7.46 26.04 -24.41
C GLY A 226 8.33 25.10 -25.25
N ALA A 227 7.88 24.76 -26.46
CA ALA A 227 8.61 23.96 -27.43
C ALA A 227 9.87 24.67 -27.97
N GLY A 228 9.87 26.01 -28.00
CA GLY A 228 10.97 26.84 -28.46
C GLY A 228 12.04 27.12 -27.41
N MET A 229 11.82 26.74 -26.14
CA MET A 229 12.80 26.96 -25.07
C MET A 229 14.07 26.11 -25.26
N ASP A 230 15.17 26.55 -24.64
CA ASP A 230 16.47 25.88 -24.65
C ASP A 230 16.76 25.07 -23.37
N ARG A 231 15.84 25.11 -22.40
CA ARG A 231 15.98 24.51 -21.08
C ARG A 231 14.69 23.88 -20.59
N MET A 232 14.82 23.09 -19.53
CA MET A 232 13.70 22.57 -18.77
C MET A 232 13.12 23.66 -17.85
N LEU A 233 11.79 23.71 -17.76
CA LEU A 233 11.06 24.57 -16.84
C LEU A 233 11.17 24.05 -15.40
N ASP A 234 11.39 24.98 -14.46
CA ASP A 234 11.57 24.66 -13.04
C ASP A 234 10.31 25.05 -12.26
N MET A 235 9.68 24.05 -11.65
CA MET A 235 8.49 24.27 -10.85
C MET A 235 8.77 25.15 -9.62
N ALA A 236 9.99 25.16 -9.10
CA ALA A 236 10.36 26.04 -7.98
C ALA A 236 10.42 27.51 -8.40
N ARG A 237 10.77 27.79 -9.66
CA ARG A 237 10.85 29.16 -10.20
C ARG A 237 9.50 29.71 -10.64
N ALA A 238 8.53 28.84 -10.94
CA ALA A 238 7.18 29.24 -11.33
C ALA A 238 6.46 30.10 -10.27
N ALA A 239 6.91 30.11 -9.01
CA ALA A 239 6.38 31.01 -7.99
C ALA A 239 6.85 32.48 -8.16
N GLU A 240 7.94 32.70 -8.89
CA GLU A 240 8.61 34.00 -9.04
C GLU A 240 8.68 34.48 -10.51
N ASP A 241 8.32 33.63 -11.46
CA ASP A 241 8.44 33.85 -12.90
C ASP A 241 7.09 33.58 -13.59
N ASP A 242 6.37 34.67 -13.89
CA ASP A 242 5.04 34.63 -14.51
C ASP A 242 5.04 33.93 -15.89
N GLU A 243 6.15 34.01 -16.63
CA GLU A 243 6.27 33.36 -17.94
C GLU A 243 6.39 31.84 -17.77
N GLU A 244 7.29 31.37 -16.88
CA GLU A 244 7.39 29.94 -16.58
C GLU A 244 6.07 29.39 -16.03
N ALA A 245 5.41 30.13 -15.14
CA ALA A 245 4.11 29.75 -14.60
C ALA A 245 3.05 29.58 -15.69
N ALA A 246 3.00 30.51 -16.66
CA ALA A 246 2.06 30.45 -17.78
C ALA A 246 2.32 29.23 -18.68
N LEU A 247 3.58 28.92 -19.00
CA LEU A 247 3.94 27.78 -19.85
C LEU A 247 3.62 26.44 -19.18
N LEU A 248 3.89 26.31 -17.88
CA LEU A 248 3.55 25.11 -17.11
C LEU A 248 2.03 24.92 -17.01
N THR A 249 1.29 26.02 -16.84
CA THR A 249 -0.18 26.01 -16.80
C THR A 249 -0.74 25.58 -18.16
N ALA A 250 -0.26 26.15 -19.26
CA ALA A 250 -0.68 25.75 -20.60
C ALA A 250 -0.39 24.26 -20.88
N GLY A 251 0.80 23.77 -20.51
CA GLY A 251 1.12 22.35 -20.64
C GLY A 251 0.16 21.44 -19.87
N ARG A 252 -0.22 21.83 -18.65
CA ARG A 252 -1.19 21.09 -17.83
C ARG A 252 -2.60 21.14 -18.40
N GLU A 253 -3.07 22.32 -18.77
CA GLU A 253 -4.42 22.51 -19.30
C GLU A 253 -4.60 21.81 -20.64
N ALA A 254 -3.56 21.74 -21.48
CA ALA A 254 -3.59 20.94 -22.71
C ALA A 254 -3.76 19.44 -22.42
N MET A 255 -3.07 18.90 -21.40
CA MET A 255 -3.27 17.50 -20.99
C MET A 255 -4.69 17.24 -20.48
N ILE A 256 -5.23 18.15 -19.65
CA ILE A 256 -6.63 18.08 -19.18
C ILE A 256 -7.60 18.13 -20.36
N PHE A 257 -7.39 19.06 -21.28
CA PHE A 257 -8.20 19.26 -22.48
C PHE A 257 -8.27 18.00 -23.36
N LEU A 258 -7.16 17.27 -23.48
CA LEU A 258 -7.11 15.98 -24.15
C LEU A 258 -7.90 14.90 -23.41
N VAL A 259 -7.74 14.79 -22.08
CA VAL A 259 -8.49 13.79 -21.28
C VAL A 259 -10.00 13.96 -21.47
N GLU A 260 -10.52 15.19 -21.38
CA GLU A 260 -11.95 15.46 -21.52
C GLU A 260 -12.54 15.06 -22.89
N ARG A 261 -11.70 14.88 -23.92
CA ARG A 261 -12.09 14.58 -25.30
C ARG A 261 -11.83 13.14 -25.72
N MET A 262 -11.13 12.38 -24.89
CA MET A 262 -10.71 11.01 -25.19
C MET A 262 -11.33 10.04 -24.19
N ASP A 263 -11.53 8.79 -24.62
CA ASP A 263 -11.85 7.70 -23.71
C ASP A 263 -10.60 7.40 -22.87
N ALA A 264 -10.77 6.99 -21.60
CA ALA A 264 -9.69 6.98 -20.62
C ALA A 264 -8.51 6.08 -21.03
N TYR A 265 -8.80 4.92 -21.62
CA TYR A 265 -7.77 3.98 -22.09
C TYR A 265 -7.04 4.46 -23.34
N ASP A 266 -7.73 5.13 -24.26
CA ASP A 266 -7.09 5.70 -25.46
C ASP A 266 -6.10 6.81 -25.05
N TYR A 267 -6.49 7.65 -24.08
CA TYR A 267 -5.59 8.63 -23.50
C TYR A 267 -4.44 7.96 -22.72
N PHE A 268 -4.74 6.95 -21.89
CA PHE A 268 -3.73 6.26 -21.06
C PHE A 268 -2.62 5.63 -21.90
N TYR A 269 -2.95 4.93 -22.98
CA TYR A 269 -1.97 4.36 -23.90
C TYR A 269 -1.31 5.44 -24.76
N GLY A 270 -2.09 6.37 -25.33
CA GLY A 270 -1.56 7.45 -26.17
C GLY A 270 -0.54 8.33 -25.46
N ALA A 271 -0.80 8.65 -24.18
CA ALA A 271 0.11 9.39 -23.32
C ALA A 271 1.39 8.59 -23.00
N GLN A 272 1.27 7.30 -22.63
CA GLN A 272 2.42 6.46 -22.31
C GLN A 272 3.35 6.24 -23.50
N GLU A 273 2.80 6.00 -24.70
CA GLU A 273 3.59 5.88 -25.94
C GLU A 273 4.41 7.13 -26.24
N ARG A 274 3.93 8.29 -25.75
CA ARG A 274 4.54 9.61 -25.90
C ARG A 274 5.40 10.02 -24.70
N GLY A 275 5.56 9.14 -23.70
CA GLY A 275 6.40 9.37 -22.54
C GLY A 275 5.76 10.21 -21.43
N PHE A 276 4.46 10.48 -21.49
CA PHE A 276 3.74 11.18 -20.43
C PHE A 276 3.33 10.21 -19.30
N GLN A 277 3.46 10.69 -18.07
CA GLN A 277 3.11 9.93 -16.87
C GLN A 277 1.66 10.23 -16.48
N VAL A 278 0.78 9.25 -16.66
CA VAL A 278 -0.65 9.36 -16.40
C VAL A 278 -1.15 8.09 -15.72
N GLY A 279 -2.32 8.13 -15.10
CA GLY A 279 -2.91 6.94 -14.47
C GLY A 279 -4.42 6.94 -14.50
N ILE A 280 -5.01 5.78 -14.73
CA ILE A 280 -6.46 5.57 -14.58
C ILE A 280 -6.79 5.43 -13.09
N ILE A 281 -7.87 6.09 -12.65
CA ILE A 281 -8.39 5.99 -11.29
C ILE A 281 -9.54 4.98 -11.31
N TYR A 282 -9.26 3.76 -10.88
CA TYR A 282 -10.23 2.68 -10.81
C TYR A 282 -11.08 2.76 -9.53
N ALA A 283 -12.35 2.38 -9.65
CA ALA A 283 -13.10 1.93 -8.48
C ALA A 283 -12.51 0.59 -7.98
N PRO A 284 -12.51 0.31 -6.67
CA PRO A 284 -11.94 -0.93 -6.12
C PRO A 284 -12.49 -2.21 -6.77
N GLU A 285 -13.77 -2.23 -7.14
CA GLU A 285 -14.44 -3.34 -7.84
C GLU A 285 -13.94 -3.57 -9.27
N ASP A 286 -13.43 -2.53 -9.94
CA ASP A 286 -12.98 -2.60 -11.33
C ASP A 286 -11.53 -3.09 -11.45
N VAL A 287 -10.72 -2.88 -10.40
CA VAL A 287 -9.27 -3.21 -10.40
C VAL A 287 -9.03 -4.69 -10.72
N ILE A 288 -9.91 -5.57 -10.24
CA ILE A 288 -9.73 -7.02 -10.47
C ILE A 288 -10.08 -7.44 -11.90
N GLU A 289 -10.84 -6.62 -12.64
CA GLU A 289 -11.22 -6.87 -14.03
C GLU A 289 -10.32 -6.13 -15.04
N ASP A 290 -9.32 -5.38 -14.56
CA ASP A 290 -8.38 -4.68 -15.41
C ASP A 290 -7.54 -5.67 -16.27
N PRO A 291 -7.35 -5.38 -17.57
CA PRO A 291 -6.63 -6.26 -18.48
C PRO A 291 -5.17 -6.56 -18.06
N HIS A 292 -4.48 -5.60 -17.43
CA HIS A 292 -3.12 -5.80 -16.94
C HIS A 292 -3.12 -6.78 -15.75
N PHE A 293 -4.02 -6.62 -14.78
CA PHE A 293 -4.14 -7.55 -13.66
C PHE A 293 -4.56 -8.96 -14.10
N ILE A 294 -5.44 -9.09 -15.11
CA ILE A 294 -5.76 -10.37 -15.75
C ILE A 294 -4.53 -11.00 -16.38
N ALA A 295 -3.81 -10.25 -17.23
CA ALA A 295 -2.61 -10.73 -17.93
C ALA A 295 -1.49 -11.16 -16.97
N ARG A 296 -1.40 -10.49 -15.81
CA ARG A 296 -0.47 -10.83 -14.71
C ARG A 296 -0.89 -12.06 -13.91
N GLY A 297 -2.07 -12.62 -14.19
CA GLY A 297 -2.64 -13.72 -13.41
C GLY A 297 -2.94 -13.29 -11.97
N PHE A 298 -3.28 -12.04 -11.73
CA PHE A 298 -3.62 -11.58 -10.39
C PHE A 298 -4.95 -12.19 -9.93
N ARG A 299 -5.88 -12.46 -10.83
CA ARG A 299 -7.14 -13.14 -10.50
C ARG A 299 -6.89 -14.62 -10.19
N ARG A 300 -7.42 -15.10 -9.06
CA ARG A 300 -7.36 -16.51 -8.66
C ARG A 300 -8.74 -17.01 -8.30
N GLU A 301 -9.20 -18.02 -9.01
CA GLU A 301 -10.44 -18.72 -8.66
C GLU A 301 -10.17 -19.68 -7.49
N VAL A 302 -10.99 -19.59 -6.44
CA VAL A 302 -10.89 -20.40 -5.23
C VAL A 302 -12.22 -21.10 -5.01
N GLU A 303 -12.20 -22.43 -5.07
CA GLU A 303 -13.37 -23.26 -4.81
C GLU A 303 -13.69 -23.30 -3.30
N HIS A 304 -14.98 -23.18 -2.98
CA HIS A 304 -15.52 -23.41 -1.64
C HIS A 304 -16.49 -24.61 -1.70
N PRO A 305 -15.99 -25.85 -1.47
CA PRO A 305 -16.81 -27.06 -1.58
C PRO A 305 -18.05 -27.04 -0.67
N GLU A 306 -17.94 -26.48 0.53
CA GLU A 306 -19.02 -26.32 1.49
C GLU A 306 -20.14 -25.38 1.02
N LEU A 307 -19.85 -24.52 0.03
CA LEU A 307 -20.81 -23.61 -0.61
C LEU A 307 -21.19 -24.08 -2.02
N GLY A 308 -20.55 -25.13 -2.54
CA GLY A 308 -20.74 -25.62 -3.91
C GLY A 308 -20.45 -24.58 -4.99
N ARG A 309 -19.56 -23.61 -4.72
CA ARG A 309 -19.25 -22.51 -5.66
C ARG A 309 -17.83 -21.99 -5.51
N SER A 310 -17.35 -21.32 -6.56
CA SER A 310 -16.05 -20.65 -6.58
C SER A 310 -16.18 -19.14 -6.47
N PHE A 311 -15.11 -18.50 -6.00
CA PHE A 311 -14.99 -17.05 -5.88
C PHE A 311 -13.65 -16.57 -6.44
N VAL A 312 -13.62 -15.36 -6.99
CA VAL A 312 -12.38 -14.74 -7.46
C VAL A 312 -11.73 -13.98 -6.31
N TYR A 313 -10.49 -14.33 -6.02
CA TYR A 313 -9.65 -13.73 -5.00
C TYR A 313 -8.48 -12.98 -5.66
N PRO A 314 -7.93 -11.95 -5.01
CA PRO A 314 -6.65 -11.39 -5.40
C PRO A 314 -5.53 -12.43 -5.17
N GLY A 315 -4.63 -12.53 -6.14
CA GLY A 315 -3.50 -13.44 -6.17
C GLY A 315 -2.22 -12.80 -5.65
N ALA A 316 -1.08 -13.37 -6.03
CA ALA A 316 0.21 -12.87 -5.56
C ALA A 316 0.53 -11.50 -6.17
N PRO A 317 0.99 -10.53 -5.37
CA PRO A 317 1.55 -9.28 -5.87
C PRO A 317 2.94 -9.47 -6.50
N TYR A 318 3.60 -10.62 -6.28
CA TYR A 318 4.95 -10.92 -6.76
C TYR A 318 4.97 -12.20 -7.62
N ALA A 319 5.84 -12.23 -8.63
CA ALA A 319 6.04 -13.40 -9.49
C ALA A 319 7.48 -13.91 -9.37
N PHE A 320 7.67 -14.99 -8.62
CA PHE A 320 8.97 -15.65 -8.46
C PHE A 320 9.09 -16.85 -9.40
N GLN A 321 10.20 -16.94 -10.15
CA GLN A 321 10.43 -18.05 -11.10
C GLN A 321 10.84 -19.34 -10.39
N GLY A 322 11.66 -19.27 -9.34
CA GLY A 322 12.16 -20.45 -8.62
C GLY A 322 11.25 -20.98 -7.52
N SER A 323 10.35 -20.13 -7.00
CA SER A 323 9.45 -20.43 -5.88
C SER A 323 8.08 -19.77 -6.09
N PRO A 324 7.33 -20.18 -7.13
CA PRO A 324 6.07 -19.53 -7.47
C PRO A 324 5.07 -19.63 -6.33
N TRP A 325 4.46 -18.49 -5.96
CA TRP A 325 3.38 -18.46 -4.99
C TRP A 325 2.07 -18.91 -5.62
N ALA A 326 1.29 -19.71 -4.91
CA ALA A 326 -0.05 -20.13 -5.30
C ALA A 326 -0.98 -20.27 -4.10
N ILE A 327 -2.27 -20.01 -4.32
CA ILE A 327 -3.33 -20.42 -3.38
C ILE A 327 -3.50 -21.92 -3.52
N THR A 328 -3.24 -22.67 -2.46
CA THR A 328 -3.35 -24.14 -2.47
C THR A 328 -4.67 -24.62 -1.89
N ARG A 329 -5.27 -23.85 -0.98
CA ARG A 329 -6.55 -24.16 -0.34
C ARG A 329 -7.35 -22.88 -0.07
N ARG A 330 -8.67 -23.01 -0.05
CA ARG A 330 -9.56 -21.98 0.50
C ARG A 330 -9.20 -21.67 1.96
N PRO A 331 -9.64 -20.53 2.52
CA PRO A 331 -9.54 -20.29 3.95
C PRO A 331 -10.12 -21.47 4.76
N PRO A 332 -9.44 -21.93 5.81
CA PRO A 332 -9.92 -23.06 6.60
C PRO A 332 -11.18 -22.69 7.39
N LEU A 333 -12.04 -23.66 7.66
CA LEU A 333 -13.09 -23.52 8.67
C LEU A 333 -12.45 -23.51 10.07
N PRO A 334 -13.10 -22.88 11.08
CA PRO A 334 -12.58 -22.88 12.44
C PRO A 334 -12.34 -24.30 12.96
N GLY A 335 -11.08 -24.60 13.31
CA GLY A 335 -10.67 -25.89 13.86
C GLY A 335 -10.66 -27.05 12.86
N GLU A 336 -10.81 -26.80 11.55
CA GLU A 336 -10.91 -27.83 10.50
C GLU A 336 -9.79 -28.87 10.53
N HIS A 337 -8.58 -28.46 10.93
CA HIS A 337 -7.38 -29.28 10.89
C HIS A 337 -6.91 -29.70 12.29
N THR A 338 -7.73 -29.52 13.33
CA THR A 338 -7.31 -29.75 14.73
C THR A 338 -6.86 -31.19 14.95
N ALA A 339 -7.68 -32.18 14.56
CA ALA A 339 -7.33 -33.59 14.74
C ALA A 339 -6.12 -34.02 13.90
N GLU A 340 -6.03 -33.54 12.64
CA GLU A 340 -4.90 -33.81 11.73
C GLU A 340 -3.59 -33.31 12.33
N VAL A 341 -3.54 -32.02 12.70
CA VAL A 341 -2.31 -31.38 13.18
C VAL A 341 -1.89 -31.93 14.55
N LEU A 342 -2.83 -32.19 15.46
CA LEU A 342 -2.47 -32.76 16.77
C LEU A 342 -1.93 -34.19 16.64
N ALA A 343 -2.45 -34.99 15.70
CA ALA A 343 -1.90 -36.31 15.42
C ALA A 343 -0.48 -36.25 14.81
N GLU A 344 -0.19 -35.25 13.96
CA GLU A 344 1.17 -35.03 13.43
C GLU A 344 2.19 -34.80 14.57
N LEU A 345 1.80 -34.10 15.64
CA LEU A 345 2.67 -33.84 16.79
C LEU A 345 2.96 -35.09 17.63
N ASP A 346 2.07 -36.09 17.64
CA ASP A 346 2.28 -37.34 18.37
C ASP A 346 3.23 -38.29 17.62
N HIS A 347 3.59 -37.96 16.38
CA HIS A 347 4.43 -38.76 15.49
C HIS A 347 5.74 -38.08 15.06
N ALA A 348 5.95 -36.82 15.45
CA ALA A 348 7.19 -36.05 15.28
C ALA A 348 8.08 -36.22 16.52
#